data_AF-A0A820P5G7-F1
#
_entry.id   AF-A0A820P5G7-F1
#
_cell.length_a   1.000
_cell.length_b   1.000
_cell.length_c   1.000
_cell.angle_alpha   90.00
_cell.angle_beta   90.00
_cell.angle_gamma   90.00
#
_symmetry.space_group_name_H-M   'P 1'
#
loop_
_entity.id
_entity.type
_entity.pdbx_description
1 polymer ?
#
loop_
_entity_poly.entity_id
_entity_poly.type
_entity_poly.pdbx_seq_one_letter_code
_entity_poly.pdbx_strand_id
1 'polypeptide(L)'
;SVQILPSNITNQTDTLLPHRNVKWGLLTLQSTGHFVIHRETIIPFLDEMKVRLTNALTITEWINLYNQYIAFFMRNFGKCAHILGIYHTKQMIETFQFIHQYVFSETNGNVLTILMNCIAKQFPDCMINELCEAWFYWPIIHGGLNLKNIYLDLYSIHNQLLNKKMTTFDQLPERDIEKYAEI
;
A
#
# COMPACT_ATOMS: atom_id res chain seq x y z
N SER A 1 -25.76 -0.63 -28.44
CA SER A 1 -26.93 -1.53 -28.37
C SER A 1 -26.94 -2.23 -27.04
N VAL A 2 -27.75 -1.71 -26.13
CA VAL A 2 -28.02 -2.23 -24.79
C VAL A 2 -28.78 -3.56 -24.93
N GLN A 3 -28.25 -4.65 -24.39
CA GLN A 3 -28.99 -5.92 -24.30
C GLN A 3 -29.82 -5.92 -23.01
N ILE A 4 -31.12 -5.72 -23.18
CA ILE A 4 -32.16 -5.96 -22.18
C ILE A 4 -32.30 -7.49 -22.06
N LEU A 5 -31.98 -8.06 -20.88
CA LEU A 5 -32.22 -9.48 -20.60
C LEU A 5 -33.72 -9.73 -20.31
N PRO A 6 -34.29 -10.87 -20.73
CA PRO A 6 -35.70 -11.17 -20.55
C PRO A 6 -36.01 -11.53 -19.09
N SER A 7 -37.11 -10.98 -18.61
CA SER A 7 -37.74 -11.32 -17.34
C SER A 7 -38.25 -12.77 -17.36
N ASN A 8 -37.49 -13.68 -16.74
CA ASN A 8 -37.95 -14.89 -16.05
C ASN A 8 -36.73 -15.68 -15.53
N ILE A 9 -36.16 -15.27 -14.39
CA ILE A 9 -35.28 -16.13 -13.60
C ILE A 9 -35.77 -16.13 -12.16
N THR A 10 -36.18 -17.33 -11.78
CA THR A 10 -36.69 -17.79 -10.49
C THR A 10 -35.69 -17.52 -9.36
N ASN A 11 -36.19 -17.06 -8.21
CA ASN A 11 -35.54 -16.87 -6.91
C ASN A 11 -34.28 -17.73 -6.64
N GLN A 12 -33.14 -17.31 -7.18
CA GLN A 12 -31.83 -17.59 -6.62
C GLN A 12 -31.35 -16.26 -6.04
N THR A 13 -30.89 -16.27 -4.79
CA THR A 13 -30.18 -15.13 -4.22
C THR A 13 -28.91 -14.94 -5.03
N ASP A 14 -29.02 -14.23 -6.16
CA ASP A 14 -27.94 -13.90 -7.06
C ASP A 14 -26.98 -13.02 -6.28
N THR A 15 -25.98 -13.65 -5.67
CA THR A 15 -24.76 -12.96 -5.31
C THR A 15 -24.19 -12.41 -6.61
N LEU A 16 -24.45 -11.11 -6.85
CA LEU A 16 -24.03 -10.34 -8.05
C LEU A 16 -22.52 -10.37 -8.33
N LEU A 17 -21.73 -10.99 -7.45
CA LEU A 17 -20.28 -11.12 -7.59
C LEU A 17 -19.91 -12.46 -8.23
N PRO A 18 -18.85 -12.50 -9.05
CA PRO A 18 -18.39 -13.74 -9.67
C PRO A 18 -18.15 -14.84 -8.63
N HIS A 19 -18.62 -16.05 -8.92
CA HIS A 19 -18.39 -17.22 -8.05
C HIS A 19 -16.91 -17.58 -7.87
N ARG A 20 -16.01 -17.07 -8.74
CA ARG A 20 -14.56 -17.26 -8.64
C ARG A 20 -13.90 -16.07 -7.96
N ASN A 21 -12.90 -16.37 -7.12
CA ASN A 21 -12.05 -15.37 -6.50
C ASN A 21 -11.36 -14.51 -7.58
N VAL A 22 -11.80 -13.26 -7.73
CA VAL A 22 -11.12 -12.28 -8.58
C VAL A 22 -9.86 -11.84 -7.86
N LYS A 23 -8.71 -11.96 -8.52
CA LYS A 23 -7.41 -11.58 -7.96
C LYS A 23 -6.79 -10.47 -8.79
N TRP A 24 -6.12 -9.54 -8.12
CA TRP A 24 -5.30 -8.52 -8.75
C TRP A 24 -4.10 -8.23 -7.86
N GLY A 25 -2.88 -8.46 -8.38
CA GLY A 25 -1.67 -8.39 -7.57
C GLY A 25 -1.75 -9.30 -6.34
N LEU A 26 -1.66 -8.70 -5.15
CA LEU A 26 -1.77 -9.38 -3.85
C LEU A 26 -3.15 -9.19 -3.20
N LEU A 27 -4.14 -8.73 -3.98
CA LEU A 27 -5.53 -8.57 -3.55
C LEU A 27 -6.41 -9.71 -4.05
N THR A 28 -7.33 -10.14 -3.19
CA THR A 28 -8.45 -11.00 -3.55
C THR A 28 -9.76 -10.27 -3.26
N LEU A 29 -10.69 -10.25 -4.22
CA LEU A 29 -12.05 -9.76 -4.00
C LEU A 29 -12.85 -10.83 -3.24
N GLN A 30 -13.40 -10.46 -2.10
CA GLN A 30 -14.31 -11.30 -1.34
C GLN A 30 -15.75 -11.19 -1.84
N SER A 31 -16.58 -12.17 -1.47
CA SER A 31 -18.03 -12.15 -1.69
C SER A 31 -18.75 -10.98 -1.00
N THR A 32 -18.08 -10.26 -0.10
CA THR A 32 -18.57 -9.03 0.54
C THR A 32 -18.38 -7.78 -0.34
N GLY A 33 -17.68 -7.90 -1.47
CA GLY A 33 -17.30 -6.77 -2.34
C GLY A 33 -16.04 -6.03 -1.89
N HIS A 34 -15.40 -6.43 -0.79
CA HIS A 34 -14.14 -5.85 -0.34
C HIS A 34 -12.93 -6.62 -0.89
N PHE A 35 -11.87 -5.89 -1.23
CA PHE A 35 -10.57 -6.47 -1.48
C PHE A 35 -9.85 -6.76 -0.16
N VAL A 36 -9.16 -7.89 -0.11
CA VAL A 36 -8.34 -8.30 1.04
C VAL A 36 -6.93 -8.69 0.64
N ILE A 37 -5.98 -8.32 1.49
CA ILE A 37 -4.58 -8.72 1.45
C ILE A 37 -4.42 -9.93 2.39
N HIS A 38 -4.03 -11.07 1.83
CA HIS A 38 -3.73 -12.27 2.62
C HIS A 38 -2.27 -12.23 3.06
N ARG A 39 -2.00 -12.31 4.36
CA ARG A 39 -0.61 -12.19 4.88
C ARG A 39 0.26 -13.36 4.43
N GLU A 40 -0.33 -14.53 4.25
CA GLU A 40 0.37 -15.76 3.84
C GLU A 40 0.96 -15.62 2.44
N THR A 41 0.30 -14.84 1.57
CA THR A 41 0.76 -14.65 0.19
C THR A 41 1.92 -13.65 0.10
N ILE A 42 2.14 -12.84 1.14
CA ILE A 42 3.21 -11.83 1.13
C ILE A 42 4.51 -12.34 1.77
N ILE A 43 4.44 -13.32 2.67
CA ILE A 43 5.61 -13.86 3.42
C ILE A 43 6.81 -14.19 2.51
N PRO A 44 6.66 -14.89 1.36
CA PRO A 44 7.81 -15.19 0.51
C PRO A 44 8.56 -13.96 0.01
N PHE A 45 7.83 -12.86 -0.25
CA PHE A 45 8.44 -11.58 -0.65
C PHE A 45 9.12 -10.87 0.52
N LEU A 46 8.64 -11.07 1.76
CA LEU A 46 9.28 -10.52 2.96
C LEU A 46 10.59 -11.24 3.27
N ASP A 47 10.62 -12.56 3.10
CA ASP A 47 11.84 -13.35 3.23
C ASP A 47 12.89 -12.93 2.19
N GLU A 48 12.46 -12.75 0.93
CA GLU A 48 13.34 -12.24 -0.12
C GLU A 48 13.85 -10.82 0.20
N MET A 49 12.96 -9.93 0.66
CA MET A 49 13.31 -8.56 1.07
C MET A 49 14.37 -8.56 2.16
N LYS A 50 14.21 -9.37 3.22
CA LYS A 50 15.20 -9.53 4.28
C LYS A 50 16.56 -9.93 3.72
N VAL A 51 16.60 -10.99 2.91
CA VAL A 51 17.84 -11.51 2.35
C VAL A 51 18.55 -10.46 1.50
N ARG A 52 17.81 -9.75 0.64
CA ARG A 52 18.39 -8.69 -0.20
C ARG A 52 18.90 -7.51 0.61
N LEU A 53 18.17 -7.07 1.63
CA LEU A 53 18.60 -5.97 2.50
C LEU A 53 19.85 -6.34 3.31
N THR A 54 19.93 -7.56 3.83
CA THR A 54 21.11 -8.05 4.57
C THR A 54 22.35 -8.13 3.68
N ASN A 55 22.17 -8.45 2.40
CA ASN A 55 23.26 -8.60 1.43
C ASN A 55 23.62 -7.31 0.69
N ALA A 56 22.95 -6.18 0.99
CA ALA A 56 23.26 -4.90 0.35
C ALA A 56 24.68 -4.45 0.71
N LEU A 57 25.47 -4.04 -0.29
CA LEU A 57 26.89 -3.69 -0.13
C LEU A 57 27.07 -2.24 0.35
N THR A 58 26.09 -1.39 0.08
CA THR A 58 26.14 0.05 0.38
C THR A 58 24.82 0.55 0.96
N ILE A 59 24.88 1.66 1.71
CA ILE A 59 23.69 2.33 2.25
C ILE A 59 22.72 2.73 1.13
N THR A 60 23.23 3.23 0.01
CA THR A 60 22.39 3.65 -1.13
C THR A 60 21.70 2.46 -1.80
N GLU A 61 22.39 1.33 -1.94
CA GLU A 61 21.79 0.08 -2.41
C GLU A 61 20.70 -0.41 -1.45
N TRP A 62 20.96 -0.39 -0.15
CA TRP A 62 19.98 -0.77 0.87
C TRP A 62 18.70 0.07 0.76
N ILE A 63 18.84 1.41 0.66
CA ILE A 63 17.70 2.33 0.52
C ILE A 63 16.96 2.08 -0.79
N ASN A 64 17.69 1.87 -1.89
CA ASN A 64 17.08 1.61 -3.19
C ASN A 64 16.27 0.30 -3.16
N LEU A 65 16.81 -0.77 -2.58
CA LEU A 65 16.11 -2.04 -2.40
C LEU A 65 14.86 -1.86 -1.54
N TYR A 66 14.97 -1.20 -0.38
CA TYR A 66 13.83 -0.90 0.48
C TYR A 66 12.74 -0.15 -0.29
N ASN A 67 13.10 0.94 -0.96
CA ASN A 67 12.17 1.77 -1.72
C ASN A 67 11.48 0.98 -2.85
N GLN A 68 12.20 0.08 -3.53
CA GLN A 68 11.63 -0.79 -4.55
C GLN A 68 10.61 -1.77 -3.98
N TYR A 69 10.89 -2.38 -2.81
CA TYR A 69 9.93 -3.26 -2.14
C TYR A 69 8.70 -2.51 -1.67
N ILE A 70 8.85 -1.33 -1.06
CA ILE A 70 7.72 -0.48 -0.69
C ILE A 70 6.85 -0.14 -1.91
N ALA A 71 7.47 0.25 -3.02
CA ALA A 71 6.76 0.52 -4.27
C ALA A 71 6.10 -0.73 -4.87
N PHE A 72 6.74 -1.90 -4.76
CA PHE A 72 6.19 -3.19 -5.16
C PHE A 72 4.93 -3.53 -4.37
N PHE A 73 4.98 -3.47 -3.04
CA PHE A 73 3.83 -3.75 -2.18
C PHE A 73 2.72 -2.75 -2.43
N MET A 74 3.03 -1.45 -2.49
CA MET A 74 2.04 -0.42 -2.78
C MET A 74 1.29 -0.66 -4.08
N ARG A 75 2.01 -1.00 -5.15
CA ARG A 75 1.40 -1.31 -6.44
C ARG A 75 0.52 -2.56 -6.34
N ASN A 76 1.00 -3.62 -5.71
CA ASN A 76 0.27 -4.89 -5.62
C ASN A 76 -0.88 -4.87 -4.61
N PHE A 77 -0.97 -3.84 -3.76
CA PHE A 77 -2.06 -3.61 -2.81
C PHE A 77 -3.11 -2.61 -3.31
N GLY A 78 -3.09 -2.25 -4.58
CA GLY A 78 -4.15 -1.44 -5.22
C GLY A 78 -3.69 -0.05 -5.60
N LYS A 79 -2.53 0.37 -5.06
CA LYS A 79 -2.33 1.75 -4.58
C LYS A 79 -3.50 2.15 -3.67
N CYS A 80 -3.39 3.20 -2.86
CA CYS A 80 -4.56 3.62 -2.05
C CYS A 80 -5.54 4.40 -2.95
N ALA A 81 -6.12 3.72 -3.94
CA ALA A 81 -7.12 4.28 -4.82
C ALA A 81 -8.38 4.56 -3.99
N HIS A 82 -8.94 5.77 -4.12
CA HIS A 82 -10.13 6.18 -3.36
C HIS A 82 -11.31 5.19 -3.48
N ILE A 83 -11.42 4.52 -4.64
CA ILE A 83 -12.46 3.54 -4.93
C ILE A 83 -12.42 2.31 -4.01
N LEU A 84 -11.29 1.99 -3.39
CA LEU A 84 -11.16 0.86 -2.46
C LEU A 84 -11.62 1.22 -1.03
N GLY A 85 -11.83 2.51 -0.77
CA GLY A 85 -12.42 3.02 0.46
C GLY A 85 -11.52 2.98 1.69
N ILE A 86 -12.09 3.43 2.81
CA ILE A 86 -11.37 3.58 4.08
C ILE A 86 -10.99 2.24 4.71
N TYR A 87 -11.83 1.21 4.53
CA TYR A 87 -11.55 -0.14 5.04
C TYR A 87 -10.25 -0.68 4.45
N HIS A 88 -10.08 -0.57 3.13
CA HIS A 88 -8.87 -1.00 2.45
C HIS A 88 -7.64 -0.20 2.89
N THR A 89 -7.79 1.12 3.08
CA THR A 89 -6.68 1.97 3.56
C THR A 89 -6.20 1.55 4.95
N LYS A 90 -7.11 1.22 5.88
CA LYS A 90 -6.76 0.67 7.20
C LYS A 90 -6.03 -0.67 7.07
N GLN A 91 -6.55 -1.56 6.23
CA GLN A 91 -5.92 -2.85 5.96
C GLN A 91 -4.50 -2.69 5.39
N MET A 92 -4.25 -1.71 4.52
CA MET A 92 -2.91 -1.39 4.03
C MET A 92 -1.98 -0.91 5.16
N ILE A 93 -2.44 -0.03 6.05
CA ILE A 93 -1.65 0.44 7.21
C ILE A 93 -1.23 -0.74 8.08
N GLU A 94 -2.18 -1.62 8.45
CA GLU A 94 -1.92 -2.82 9.24
C GLU A 94 -0.96 -3.78 8.53
N THR A 95 -1.09 -3.92 7.21
CA THR A 95 -0.21 -4.76 6.41
C THR A 95 1.20 -4.19 6.36
N PHE A 96 1.39 -2.89 6.16
CA PHE A 96 2.74 -2.28 6.19
C PHE A 96 3.38 -2.31 7.58
N GLN A 97 2.59 -2.17 8.65
CA GLN A 97 3.07 -2.41 10.01
C GLN A 97 3.56 -3.85 10.19
N PHE A 98 2.79 -4.84 9.73
CA PHE A 98 3.22 -6.24 9.73
C PHE A 98 4.48 -6.46 8.90
N ILE A 99 4.58 -5.89 7.69
CA ILE A 99 5.77 -5.98 6.83
C ILE A 99 7.00 -5.45 7.58
N HIS A 100 6.91 -4.26 8.17
CA HIS A 100 8.04 -3.69 8.91
C HIS A 100 8.40 -4.51 10.14
N GLN A 101 7.44 -4.95 10.95
CA GLN A 101 7.69 -5.82 12.11
C GLN A 101 8.30 -7.16 11.71
N TYR A 102 7.86 -7.72 10.59
CA TYR A 102 8.38 -8.98 10.08
C TYR A 102 9.82 -8.80 9.60
N VAL A 103 10.08 -7.81 8.73
CA VAL A 103 11.38 -7.58 8.09
C VAL A 103 12.43 -7.05 9.06
N PHE A 104 12.05 -6.17 9.98
CA PHE A 104 12.93 -5.47 10.92
C PHE A 104 12.61 -5.82 12.36
N SER A 105 12.56 -7.12 12.66
CA SER A 105 12.16 -7.63 13.97
C SER A 105 13.08 -7.15 15.10
N GLU A 106 14.39 -6.96 14.86
CA GLU A 106 15.33 -6.52 15.89
C GLU A 106 15.07 -5.09 16.41
N THR A 107 14.32 -4.29 15.66
CA THR A 107 13.98 -2.89 16.01
C THR A 107 12.48 -2.67 16.13
N ASN A 108 11.71 -3.75 16.29
CA ASN A 108 10.24 -3.71 16.36
C ASN A 108 9.61 -2.97 15.15
N GLY A 109 10.18 -3.15 13.96
CA GLY A 109 9.71 -2.51 12.73
C GLY A 109 10.25 -1.11 12.47
N ASN A 110 11.21 -0.60 13.26
CA ASN A 110 11.79 0.72 13.02
C ASN A 110 12.87 0.69 11.92
N VAL A 111 12.45 1.01 10.70
CA VAL A 111 13.30 1.10 9.50
C VAL A 111 14.47 2.08 9.68
N LEU A 112 14.24 3.23 10.31
CA LEU A 112 15.29 4.23 10.52
C LEU A 112 16.37 3.71 11.45
N THR A 113 16.00 3.06 12.55
CA THR A 113 16.97 2.48 13.49
C THR A 113 17.87 1.45 12.79
N ILE A 114 17.30 0.60 11.92
CA ILE A 114 18.10 -0.34 11.11
C ILE A 114 19.10 0.42 10.22
N LEU A 115 18.61 1.42 9.49
CA LEU A 115 19.44 2.19 8.57
C LEU A 115 20.56 2.96 9.31
N MET A 116 20.24 3.56 10.46
CA MET A 116 21.22 4.21 11.33
C MET A 116 22.28 3.22 11.83
N ASN A 117 21.88 2.00 12.22
CA ASN A 117 22.81 0.95 12.61
C ASN A 117 23.73 0.53 11.45
N CYS A 118 23.18 0.41 10.22
CA CYS A 118 23.97 0.14 9.02
C CYS A 118 24.99 1.25 8.76
N ILE A 119 24.59 2.52 8.87
CA ILE A 119 25.47 3.68 8.69
C ILE A 119 26.56 3.70 9.77
N ALA A 120 26.21 3.53 11.04
CA ALA A 120 27.17 3.51 12.15
C ALA A 120 28.20 2.38 12.00
N LYS A 121 27.77 1.21 11.50
CA LYS A 121 28.66 0.08 11.21
C LYS A 121 29.61 0.36 10.05
N GLN A 122 29.15 1.02 9.00
CA GLN A 122 29.96 1.32 7.82
C GLN A 122 30.84 2.56 8.01
N PHE A 123 30.42 3.52 8.84
CA PHE A 123 31.09 4.78 9.13
C PHE A 123 31.13 5.04 10.65
N PRO A 124 32.06 4.41 11.39
CA PRO A 124 32.11 4.51 12.85
C PRO A 124 32.34 5.93 13.40
N ASP A 125 33.02 6.78 12.64
CA ASP A 125 33.31 8.17 13.01
C ASP A 125 32.14 9.13 12.69
N CYS A 126 31.06 8.62 12.08
CA CYS A 126 29.88 9.43 11.77
C CYS A 126 29.09 9.73 13.04
N MET A 127 28.77 11.01 13.28
CA MET A 127 27.93 11.46 14.38
C MET A 127 26.44 11.18 14.10
N ILE A 128 26.10 9.91 13.90
CA ILE A 128 24.76 9.44 13.49
C ILE A 128 23.64 9.89 14.44
N ASN A 129 23.95 10.01 15.73
CA ASN A 129 23.01 10.45 16.76
C ASN A 129 22.70 11.96 16.71
N GLU A 130 23.48 12.74 15.95
CA GLU A 130 23.25 14.17 15.73
C GLU A 130 22.46 14.44 14.45
N LEU A 131 22.22 13.42 13.62
CA LEU A 131 21.46 13.57 12.38
C LEU A 131 19.96 13.66 12.67
N CYS A 132 19.31 14.65 12.04
CA CYS A 132 17.86 14.77 12.08
C CYS A 132 17.21 13.65 11.25
N GLU A 133 16.22 12.96 11.81
CA GLU A 133 15.46 11.90 11.11
C GLU A 133 14.87 12.36 9.77
N ALA A 134 14.47 13.63 9.67
CA ALA A 134 13.92 14.20 8.44
C ALA A 134 14.91 14.16 7.26
N TRP A 135 16.22 14.23 7.54
CA TRP A 135 17.26 14.20 6.51
C TRP A 135 17.25 12.89 5.69
N PHE A 136 16.94 11.76 6.34
CA PHE A 136 16.86 10.46 5.68
C PHE A 136 15.78 10.43 4.58
N TYR A 137 14.69 11.15 4.79
CA TYR A 137 13.55 11.21 3.86
C TYR A 137 13.72 12.26 2.77
N TRP A 138 14.65 13.21 2.93
CA TRP A 138 14.82 14.30 1.96
C TRP A 138 15.34 13.74 0.62
N PRO A 139 14.81 14.21 -0.53
CA PRO A 139 15.38 13.91 -1.84
C PRO A 139 16.91 14.05 -1.94
N ILE A 140 17.53 13.17 -2.73
CA ILE A 140 18.97 13.17 -3.02
C ILE A 140 19.43 14.51 -3.62
N ILE A 141 18.59 15.14 -4.45
CA ILE A 141 18.89 16.46 -5.05
C ILE A 141 19.09 17.59 -4.03
N HIS A 142 18.66 17.39 -2.78
CA HIS A 142 18.85 18.31 -1.67
C HIS A 142 19.82 17.75 -0.61
N GLY A 143 20.60 16.72 -0.95
CA GLY A 143 21.60 16.12 -0.07
C GLY A 143 21.05 15.14 0.97
N GLY A 144 19.78 14.72 0.86
CA GLY A 144 19.23 13.65 1.69
C GLY A 144 19.41 12.26 1.09
N LEU A 145 18.78 11.26 1.72
CA LEU A 145 18.90 9.85 1.35
C LEU A 145 17.71 9.30 0.55
N ASN A 146 16.62 10.07 0.42
CA ASN A 146 15.40 9.70 -0.30
C ASN A 146 14.81 8.35 0.16
N LEU A 147 14.89 8.05 1.46
CA LEU A 147 14.15 6.94 2.05
C LEU A 147 12.66 7.20 1.90
N LYS A 148 11.86 6.19 1.54
CA LYS A 148 10.41 6.35 1.43
C LYS A 148 9.72 6.16 2.78
N ASN A 149 9.02 7.19 3.25
CA ASN A 149 8.08 7.05 4.36
C ASN A 149 6.70 6.69 3.83
N ILE A 150 6.36 5.40 3.86
CA ILE A 150 5.09 4.94 3.31
C ILE A 150 3.87 5.42 4.10
N TYR A 151 4.04 5.68 5.39
CA TYR A 151 2.94 6.10 6.25
C TYR A 151 2.47 7.51 5.90
N LEU A 152 3.35 8.39 5.41
CA LEU A 152 2.93 9.71 4.90
C LEU A 152 1.92 9.58 3.75
N ASP A 153 2.18 8.66 2.81
CA ASP A 153 1.27 8.41 1.68
C ASP A 153 -0.06 7.83 2.17
N LEU A 154 -0.01 6.84 3.08
CA LEU A 154 -1.19 6.18 3.63
C LEU A 154 -2.06 7.13 4.46
N TYR A 155 -1.45 7.92 5.35
CA TYR A 155 -2.16 8.89 6.18
C TYR A 155 -2.77 10.02 5.37
N SER A 156 -2.08 10.49 4.32
CA SER A 156 -2.62 11.50 3.41
C SER A 156 -3.95 11.03 2.81
N ILE A 157 -4.00 9.79 2.33
CA ILE A 157 -5.19 9.23 1.68
C ILE A 157 -6.28 8.89 2.71
N HIS A 158 -5.90 8.36 3.87
CA HIS A 158 -6.82 8.13 4.98
C HIS A 158 -7.53 9.44 5.39
N ASN A 159 -6.78 10.53 5.54
CA ASN A 159 -7.34 11.84 5.91
C ASN A 159 -8.24 12.41 4.81
N GLN A 160 -7.88 12.26 3.54
CA GLN A 160 -8.74 12.66 2.43
C GLN A 160 -10.06 11.88 2.40
N LEU A 161 -10.04 10.57 2.68
CA LEU A 161 -11.23 9.74 2.74
C LEU A 161 -12.13 10.08 3.94
N LEU A 162 -11.56 10.50 5.06
CA LEU A 162 -12.33 10.98 6.21
C LEU A 162 -13.01 12.33 5.94
N ASN A 163 -12.31 13.23 5.25
CA ASN A 163 -12.79 14.60 5.00
C ASN A 163 -13.77 14.68 3.83
N LYS A 164 -13.76 13.70 2.92
CA LYS A 164 -14.69 13.65 1.79
C LYS A 164 -15.98 12.96 2.24
N LYS A 165 -17.11 13.69 2.22
CA LYS A 165 -18.43 13.02 2.17
C LYS A 165 -18.43 12.20 0.89
N MET A 166 -18.38 10.88 1.02
CA MET A 166 -18.46 10.00 -0.13
C MET A 166 -19.80 10.28 -0.80
N THR A 167 -19.78 10.89 -2.00
CA THR A 167 -20.99 11.02 -2.81
C THR A 167 -21.42 9.60 -3.14
N THR A 168 -22.57 9.20 -2.61
CA THR A 168 -23.22 7.97 -3.08
C THR A 168 -23.59 8.13 -4.55
N PHE A 169 -23.74 7.02 -5.27
CA PHE A 169 -24.24 7.05 -6.64
C PHE A 169 -25.57 7.83 -6.76
N ASP A 170 -26.38 7.78 -5.70
CA ASP A 170 -27.65 8.51 -5.58
C ASP A 170 -27.50 10.03 -5.47
N GLN A 171 -26.27 10.52 -5.24
CA GLN A 171 -25.91 11.93 -5.10
C GLN A 171 -24.97 12.40 -6.21
N LEU A 172 -24.95 11.68 -7.34
CA LEU A 172 -24.24 12.15 -8.52
C LEU A 172 -24.83 13.50 -8.98
N PRO A 173 -23.99 14.48 -9.35
CA PRO A 173 -24.45 15.70 -9.99
C PRO A 173 -25.32 15.37 -11.22
N GLU A 174 -26.39 16.13 -11.47
CA GLU A 174 -27.28 15.93 -12.64
C GLU A 174 -26.50 15.81 -13.96
N ARG A 175 -25.40 16.57 -14.07
CA ARG A 175 -24.47 16.56 -15.21
C ARG A 175 -23.84 15.18 -15.50
N ASP A 176 -23.61 14.38 -14.47
CA ASP A 176 -23.06 13.04 -14.62
C ASP A 176 -24.17 12.05 -15.00
N ILE A 177 -25.39 12.23 -14.46
CA ILE A 177 -26.57 11.40 -14.78
C ILE A 177 -26.90 11.49 -16.28
N GLU A 178 -26.94 12.71 -16.84
CA GLU A 178 -27.18 12.94 -18.26
C GLU A 178 -26.17 12.21 -19.15
N LYS A 179 -24.89 12.25 -18.77
CA LYS A 179 -23.80 11.64 -19.52
C LYS A 179 -23.85 10.11 -19.55
N TYR A 180 -24.35 9.49 -18.49
CA TYR A 180 -24.52 8.03 -18.42
C TYR A 180 -25.85 7.55 -19.00
N ALA A 181 -26.85 8.43 -19.12
CA ALA A 181 -28.13 8.11 -19.77
C ALA A 181 -28.04 8.04 -21.30
N GLU A 182 -26.99 8.62 -21.90
CA GLU A 182 -26.75 8.62 -23.35
C GLU A 182 -25.97 7.39 -23.87
N ILE A 183 -25.60 6.44 -23.01
CA ILE A 183 -24.78 5.24 -23.35
C ILE A 183 -25.63 3.97 -23.30
#